data_AF-C2EUG4-F1
#
_entry.id   AF-C2EUG4-F1
#
_cell.length_a   1.000
_cell.length_b   1.000
_cell.length_c   1.000
_cell.angle_alpha   90.00
_cell.angle_beta   90.00
_cell.angle_gamma   90.00
#
_symmetry.space_group_name_H-M   'P 1'
#
loop_
_entity.id
_entity.type
_entity.pdbx_description
1 polymer ?
#
loop_
_entity_poly.entity_id
_entity_poly.type
_entity_poly.pdbx_seq_one_letter_code
_entity_poly.pdbx_strand_id
1 'polypeptide(L)'
;MKKFLLPILVSMMTFLITITITDKPIQAMSQKSLNNRVYLVTFINSNGYTTAHQYVFFTTNGKSAYVNITDTDQSGKPVITKDSTKEEKAAPRTINRYLADRTILNKATSKKYYKIKNNKVTIDNGLITKKSSGKIEKGGNLEKFTVNFPDGTQKYDRVLFQMAQKDYQYR
;
A
#
# COMPACT_ATOMS: atom_id res chain seq x y z
N MET A 1 -63.79 19.65 -41.19
CA MET A 1 -62.54 19.16 -40.56
C MET A 1 -62.12 20.17 -39.52
N LYS A 2 -62.06 19.78 -38.25
CA LYS A 2 -61.77 20.67 -37.11
C LYS A 2 -60.28 21.01 -37.05
N LYS A 3 -60.04 22.27 -36.66
CA LYS A 3 -58.76 22.98 -36.49
C LYS A 3 -57.93 22.46 -35.30
N PHE A 4 -56.71 23.00 -35.20
CA PHE A 4 -55.84 23.27 -34.03
C PHE A 4 -54.42 22.67 -34.20
N LEU A 5 -53.42 23.50 -34.55
CA LEU A 5 -52.45 24.18 -33.65
C LEU A 5 -51.50 23.13 -33.00
N LEU A 6 -50.18 23.12 -33.16
CA LEU A 6 -49.13 24.09 -32.81
C LEU A 6 -47.75 23.50 -33.28
N PRO A 7 -46.56 24.15 -33.11
CA PRO A 7 -45.47 24.20 -34.09
C PRO A 7 -44.15 23.56 -33.59
N ILE A 8 -43.12 23.58 -34.46
CA ILE A 8 -41.67 23.63 -34.18
C ILE A 8 -41.23 23.24 -32.75
N LEU A 9 -40.65 22.05 -32.62
CA LEU A 9 -39.80 21.64 -31.51
C LEU A 9 -38.50 21.03 -32.05
N VAL A 10 -37.81 21.82 -32.88
CA VAL A 10 -36.34 21.74 -32.98
C VAL A 10 -35.82 22.66 -31.90
N SER A 11 -35.69 22.15 -30.67
CA SER A 11 -34.99 22.85 -29.60
C SER A 11 -34.51 21.85 -28.56
N MET A 12 -33.20 21.89 -28.32
CA MET A 12 -32.54 21.45 -27.09
C MET A 12 -32.72 19.99 -26.70
N MET A 13 -31.80 19.14 -27.15
CA MET A 13 -30.89 18.48 -26.20
C MET A 13 -29.66 17.95 -26.95
N THR A 14 -28.83 18.88 -27.41
CA THR A 14 -27.38 18.71 -27.30
C THR A 14 -27.05 18.58 -25.81
N PHE A 15 -27.27 17.40 -25.23
CA PHE A 15 -26.64 17.07 -23.97
C PHE A 15 -25.19 16.72 -24.30
N LEU A 16 -24.38 17.77 -24.39
CA LEU A 16 -22.97 17.70 -24.05
C LEU A 16 -22.89 16.92 -22.74
N ILE A 17 -22.53 15.64 -22.81
CA ILE A 17 -21.93 14.96 -21.69
C ILE A 17 -20.54 15.60 -21.57
N THR A 18 -20.49 16.78 -20.96
CA THR A 18 -19.31 17.22 -20.27
C THR A 18 -19.06 16.14 -19.23
N ILE A 19 -18.19 15.20 -19.58
CA ILE A 19 -17.51 14.38 -18.61
C ILE A 19 -16.74 15.39 -17.78
N THR A 20 -17.35 15.89 -16.71
CA THR A 20 -16.61 16.48 -15.61
C THR A 20 -15.79 15.33 -15.06
N ILE A 21 -14.64 15.09 -15.69
CA ILE A 21 -13.48 14.55 -15.02
C ILE A 21 -13.20 15.62 -13.97
N THR A 22 -13.91 15.52 -12.84
CA THR A 22 -13.43 16.13 -11.62
C THR A 22 -12.10 15.43 -11.39
N ASP A 23 -11.03 16.05 -11.86
CA ASP A 23 -9.69 15.90 -11.32
C ASP A 23 -9.80 16.29 -9.84
N LYS A 24 -10.40 15.40 -9.04
CA LYS A 24 -10.21 15.45 -7.60
C LYS A 24 -8.69 15.41 -7.47
N PRO A 25 -8.07 16.46 -6.92
CA PRO A 25 -6.63 16.46 -6.77
C PRO A 25 -6.29 15.17 -6.05
N ILE A 26 -5.47 14.33 -6.68
CA ILE A 26 -4.99 13.08 -6.10
C ILE A 26 -4.45 13.48 -4.75
N GLN A 27 -5.17 13.14 -3.67
CA GLN A 27 -4.74 13.52 -2.34
C GLN A 27 -3.42 12.79 -2.13
N ALA A 28 -2.32 13.54 -2.23
CA ALA A 28 -0.99 12.99 -2.20
C ALA A 28 -0.84 12.23 -0.88
N MET A 29 -0.61 10.92 -0.96
CA MET A 29 -0.44 10.11 0.23
C MET A 29 0.74 10.69 1.02
N SER A 30 0.51 10.95 2.31
CA SER A 30 1.51 11.53 3.17
C SER A 30 2.07 10.46 4.10
N GLN A 31 3.28 10.69 4.64
CA GLN A 31 3.82 9.82 5.68
C GLN A 31 2.84 9.66 6.85
N LYS A 32 2.21 10.77 7.26
CA LYS A 32 1.27 10.79 8.40
C LYS A 32 0.08 9.88 8.17
N SER A 33 -0.34 9.69 6.93
CA SER A 33 -1.47 8.84 6.56
C SER A 33 -1.19 7.34 6.83
N LEU A 34 0.08 6.94 6.90
CA LEU A 34 0.49 5.58 7.25
C LEU A 34 0.62 5.34 8.75
N ASN A 35 0.70 6.39 9.57
CA ASN A 35 0.94 6.25 11.01
C ASN A 35 -0.16 5.42 11.68
N ASN A 36 0.21 4.63 12.68
CA ASN A 36 -0.70 3.72 13.40
C ASN A 36 -1.45 2.74 12.49
N ARG A 37 -0.79 2.27 11.42
CA ARG A 37 -1.33 1.23 10.55
C ARG A 37 -0.31 0.13 10.35
N VAL A 38 -0.84 -1.05 10.04
CA VAL A 38 -0.06 -2.22 9.67
C VAL A 38 -0.37 -2.57 8.22
N TYR A 39 0.66 -2.88 7.43
CA TYR A 39 0.51 -3.29 6.04
C TYR A 39 1.14 -4.66 5.83
N LEU A 40 0.48 -5.50 5.03
CA LEU A 40 1.13 -6.60 4.32
C LEU A 40 1.75 -6.02 3.05
N VAL A 41 3.07 -6.11 2.95
CA VAL A 41 3.87 -5.58 1.85
C VAL A 41 4.39 -6.72 1.01
N THR A 42 4.14 -6.66 -0.29
CA THR A 42 4.56 -7.67 -1.27
C THR A 42 5.52 -7.06 -2.28
N PHE A 43 6.65 -7.72 -2.49
CA PHE A 43 7.72 -7.28 -3.40
C PHE A 43 7.64 -8.07 -4.71
N ILE A 44 7.54 -7.34 -5.82
CA ILE A 44 7.27 -7.89 -7.15
C ILE A 44 8.42 -7.50 -8.08
N ASN A 45 9.05 -8.49 -8.71
CA ASN A 45 10.14 -8.26 -9.66
C ASN A 45 9.61 -7.87 -11.06
N SER A 46 10.53 -7.59 -11.99
CA SER A 46 10.25 -7.22 -13.38
C SER A 46 9.37 -8.24 -14.13
N ASN A 47 9.56 -9.52 -13.84
CA ASN A 47 8.80 -10.61 -14.43
C ASN A 47 7.40 -10.76 -13.82
N GLY A 48 7.03 -9.92 -12.85
CA GLY A 48 5.72 -9.97 -12.18
C GLY A 48 5.63 -10.99 -11.04
N TYR A 49 6.71 -11.69 -10.70
CA TYR A 49 6.69 -12.68 -9.62
C TYR A 49 6.78 -12.01 -8.25
N THR A 50 5.87 -12.41 -7.36
CA THR A 50 5.93 -12.13 -5.93
C THR A 50 7.03 -12.98 -5.32
N THR A 51 8.06 -12.35 -4.79
CA THR A 51 9.27 -13.07 -4.36
C THR A 51 9.69 -12.74 -2.92
N ALA A 52 8.97 -11.85 -2.25
CA ALA A 52 9.10 -11.63 -0.82
C ALA A 52 7.87 -10.93 -0.23
N HIS A 53 7.59 -11.21 1.04
CA HIS A 53 6.46 -10.66 1.79
C HIS A 53 6.93 -10.15 3.16
N GLN A 54 6.33 -9.06 3.63
CA GLN A 54 6.62 -8.49 4.94
C GLN A 54 5.35 -7.93 5.60
N TYR A 55 5.24 -8.10 6.91
CA TYR A 55 4.42 -7.20 7.71
C TYR A 55 5.19 -5.94 8.04
N VAL A 56 4.59 -4.77 7.87
CA VAL A 56 5.18 -3.47 8.20
C VAL A 56 4.31 -2.74 9.21
N PHE A 57 4.91 -2.34 10.32
CA PHE A 57 4.27 -1.73 11.47
C PHE A 57 4.67 -0.27 11.56
N PHE A 58 3.75 0.65 11.25
CA PHE A 58 4.01 2.08 11.37
C PHE A 58 3.61 2.60 12.76
N THR A 59 4.50 3.31 13.41
CA THR A 59 4.24 3.96 14.71
C THR A 59 3.57 5.32 14.53
N THR A 60 3.18 5.95 15.64
CA THR A 60 2.55 7.29 15.69
C THR A 60 3.38 8.39 15.04
N ASN A 61 4.72 8.26 15.00
CA ASN A 61 5.64 9.26 14.45
C ASN A 61 6.20 8.88 13.06
N GLY A 62 5.65 7.82 12.45
CA GLY A 62 6.01 7.34 11.12
C GLY A 62 7.36 6.61 11.08
N LYS A 63 7.90 6.20 12.23
CA LYS A 63 8.92 5.13 12.27
C LYS A 63 8.23 3.79 11.96
N SER A 64 9.03 2.81 11.57
CA SER A 64 8.51 1.52 11.15
C SER A 64 9.37 0.37 11.66
N ALA A 65 8.75 -0.77 11.97
CA ALA A 65 9.42 -2.07 11.99
C ALA A 65 8.85 -2.93 10.85
N TYR A 66 9.58 -3.97 10.45
CA TYR A 66 9.06 -4.96 9.52
C TYR A 66 9.43 -6.37 9.99
N VAL A 67 8.62 -7.35 9.58
CA VAL A 67 8.83 -8.77 9.85
C VAL A 67 8.69 -9.52 8.54
N ASN A 68 9.74 -10.25 8.14
CA ASN A 68 9.72 -11.12 6.97
C ASN A 68 8.79 -12.30 7.20
N ILE A 69 8.00 -12.65 6.18
CA ILE A 69 7.14 -13.84 6.19
C ILE A 69 7.28 -14.57 4.86
N THR A 70 6.97 -15.87 4.86
CA THR A 70 6.91 -16.65 3.63
C THR A 70 5.70 -16.25 2.78
N ASP A 71 4.50 -16.29 3.36
CA ASP A 71 3.24 -15.83 2.77
C ASP A 71 2.17 -15.72 3.90
N THR A 72 0.93 -15.38 3.55
CA THR A 72 -0.24 -15.41 4.45
C THR A 72 -1.35 -16.32 3.94
N ASP A 73 -2.10 -16.94 4.86
CA ASP A 73 -3.39 -17.55 4.51
C ASP A 73 -4.48 -16.47 4.29
N GLN A 74 -5.71 -16.91 4.00
CA GLN A 74 -6.85 -16.01 3.75
C GLN A 74 -7.21 -15.08 4.92
N SER A 75 -6.81 -15.44 6.15
CA SER A 75 -7.02 -14.61 7.34
C SER A 75 -5.90 -13.58 7.56
N GLY A 76 -4.85 -13.60 6.73
CA GLY A 76 -3.63 -12.83 6.92
C GLY A 76 -2.63 -13.51 7.86
N LYS A 77 -2.89 -14.73 8.32
CA LYS A 77 -1.96 -15.41 9.22
C LYS A 77 -0.71 -15.85 8.45
N PRO A 78 0.51 -15.55 8.95
CA PRO A 78 1.73 -16.00 8.28
C PRO A 78 1.78 -17.52 8.20
N VAL A 79 2.02 -18.04 6.99
CA VAL A 79 2.21 -19.46 6.74
C VAL A 79 3.66 -19.84 7.05
N ILE A 80 3.86 -21.00 7.67
CA ILE A 80 5.18 -21.58 7.92
C ILE A 80 5.29 -22.86 7.11
N THR A 81 6.33 -22.95 6.29
CA THR A 81 6.66 -24.14 5.50
C THR A 81 7.98 -24.74 5.96
N LYS A 82 8.35 -25.90 5.40
CA LYS A 82 9.64 -26.54 5.66
C LYS A 82 10.81 -25.61 5.35
N ASP A 83 10.69 -24.88 4.24
CA ASP A 83 11.74 -24.03 3.67
C ASP A 83 11.77 -22.62 4.30
N SER A 84 10.79 -22.27 5.15
CA SER A 84 10.83 -21.02 5.91
C SER A 84 12.13 -20.91 6.72
N THR A 85 12.74 -19.74 6.64
CA THR A 85 13.90 -19.35 7.43
C THR A 85 13.59 -19.32 8.93
N LYS A 86 14.63 -19.22 9.76
CA LYS A 86 14.47 -19.07 11.22
C LYS A 86 13.65 -17.83 11.58
N GLU A 87 13.83 -16.73 10.85
CA GLU A 87 13.12 -15.47 11.06
C GLU A 87 11.63 -15.59 10.71
N GLU A 88 11.33 -16.19 9.57
CA GLU A 88 9.93 -16.42 9.13
C GLU A 88 9.19 -17.39 10.04
N LYS A 89 9.87 -18.43 10.53
CA LYS A 89 9.32 -19.35 11.54
C LYS A 89 8.97 -18.64 12.86
N ALA A 90 9.71 -17.59 13.22
CA ALA A 90 9.43 -16.77 14.39
C ALA A 90 8.40 -15.66 14.13
N ALA A 91 8.03 -15.40 12.87
CA ALA A 91 7.24 -14.25 12.48
C ALA A 91 5.87 -14.16 13.16
N PRO A 92 5.05 -15.24 13.28
CA PRO A 92 3.75 -15.14 13.95
C PRO A 92 3.86 -14.61 15.38
N ARG A 93 4.86 -15.07 16.14
CA ARG A 93 5.10 -14.61 17.51
C ARG A 93 5.55 -13.16 17.54
N THR A 94 6.45 -12.76 16.64
CA THR A 94 6.96 -11.38 16.57
C THR A 94 5.86 -10.40 16.19
N ILE A 95 5.05 -10.74 15.19
CA ILE A 95 3.89 -9.94 14.76
C ILE A 95 2.92 -9.73 15.93
N ASN A 96 2.52 -10.80 16.61
CA ASN A 96 1.62 -10.70 17.76
C ASN A 96 2.20 -9.83 18.89
N ARG A 97 3.51 -9.92 19.14
CA ARG A 97 4.20 -9.05 20.13
C ARG A 97 4.18 -7.59 19.72
N TYR A 98 4.44 -7.27 18.45
CA TYR A 98 4.39 -5.88 17.97
C TYR A 98 2.97 -5.30 18.00
N LEU A 99 1.95 -6.12 17.77
CA LEU A 99 0.54 -5.71 17.87
C LEU A 99 0.10 -5.48 19.32
N ALA A 100 0.54 -6.34 20.25
CA ALA A 100 0.11 -6.30 21.65
C ALA A 100 0.92 -5.34 22.53
N ASP A 101 2.21 -5.10 22.22
CA ASP A 101 3.12 -4.36 23.07
C ASP A 101 3.84 -3.23 22.29
N ARG A 102 3.37 -2.00 22.53
CA ARG A 102 3.96 -0.79 21.93
C ARG A 102 5.40 -0.55 22.38
N THR A 103 5.80 -0.99 23.57
CA THR A 103 7.18 -0.85 24.04
C THR A 103 8.12 -1.72 23.22
N ILE A 104 7.72 -2.97 22.96
CA ILE A 104 8.49 -3.88 22.09
C ILE A 104 8.56 -3.34 20.67
N LEU A 105 7.43 -2.90 20.10
CA LEU A 105 7.40 -2.30 18.77
C LEU A 105 8.32 -1.06 18.69
N ASN A 106 8.20 -0.14 19.65
CA ASN A 106 8.98 1.10 19.65
C ASN A 106 10.49 0.82 19.73
N LYS A 107 10.91 -0.19 20.52
CA LYS A 107 12.30 -0.67 20.56
C LYS A 107 12.78 -1.21 19.21
N ALA A 108 11.92 -1.89 18.47
CA ALA A 108 12.23 -2.40 17.13
C ALA A 108 12.26 -1.29 16.06
N THR A 109 11.59 -0.16 16.30
CA THR A 109 11.52 0.96 15.34
C THR A 109 12.69 1.95 15.52
N SER A 110 13.86 1.62 14.97
CA SER A 110 15.05 2.48 15.06
C SER A 110 15.04 3.65 14.07
N LYS A 111 14.50 3.44 12.86
CA LYS A 111 14.44 4.45 11.78
C LYS A 111 13.13 4.37 10.97
N LYS A 112 12.95 5.34 10.08
CA LYS A 112 11.87 5.31 9.07
C LYS A 112 12.36 4.53 7.85
N TYR A 113 12.05 3.23 7.80
CA TYR A 113 12.41 2.37 6.66
C TYR A 113 11.61 2.70 5.40
N TYR A 114 10.43 3.29 5.57
CA TYR A 114 9.53 3.70 4.50
C TYR A 114 9.24 5.19 4.65
N LYS A 115 9.65 6.00 3.67
CA LYS A 115 9.52 7.46 3.70
C LYS A 115 8.71 7.95 2.50
N ILE A 116 7.62 8.66 2.76
CA ILE A 116 6.78 9.26 1.71
C ILE A 116 6.96 10.78 1.67
N LYS A 117 7.27 11.32 0.48
CA LYS A 117 7.34 12.76 0.19
C LYS A 117 6.86 13.03 -1.25
N ASN A 118 5.81 13.84 -1.40
CA ASN A 118 5.30 14.29 -2.71
C ASN A 118 5.08 13.11 -3.70
N ASN A 119 4.33 12.08 -3.27
CA ASN A 119 4.09 10.83 -4.00
C ASN A 119 5.33 9.96 -4.31
N LYS A 120 6.51 10.34 -3.84
CA LYS A 120 7.71 9.51 -3.89
C LYS A 120 7.82 8.70 -2.60
N VAL A 121 8.18 7.43 -2.74
CA VAL A 121 8.45 6.53 -1.63
C VAL A 121 9.89 6.08 -1.69
N THR A 122 10.66 6.35 -0.64
CA THR A 122 11.96 5.72 -0.42
C THR A 122 11.77 4.55 0.53
N ILE A 123 12.27 3.38 0.11
CA ILE A 123 12.28 2.16 0.93
C ILE A 123 13.75 1.79 1.18
N ASP A 124 14.09 1.57 2.43
CA ASP A 124 15.44 1.20 2.89
C ASP A 124 15.31 0.04 3.87
N ASN A 125 14.69 -1.06 3.45
CA ASN A 125 14.56 -2.28 4.25
C ASN A 125 15.62 -3.30 3.80
N GLY A 126 15.77 -4.41 4.53
CA GLY A 126 16.75 -5.45 4.15
C GLY A 126 16.56 -6.06 2.76
N LEU A 127 15.44 -5.79 2.07
CA LEU A 127 15.12 -6.27 0.72
C LEU A 127 15.46 -5.25 -0.38
N ILE A 128 15.32 -3.95 -0.10
CA ILE A 128 15.66 -2.83 -0.99
C ILE A 128 16.88 -2.14 -0.41
N THR A 129 18.06 -2.57 -0.85
CA THR A 129 19.35 -2.18 -0.26
C THR A 129 19.99 -0.99 -0.95
N LYS A 130 19.67 -0.75 -2.24
CA LYS A 130 20.14 0.44 -2.96
C LYS A 130 19.14 1.56 -2.73
N LYS A 131 19.62 2.74 -2.33
CA LYS A 131 18.75 3.90 -2.11
C LYS A 131 18.13 4.37 -3.41
N SER A 132 16.87 4.03 -3.63
CA SER A 132 16.06 4.50 -4.76
C SER A 132 14.73 5.06 -4.25
N SER A 133 14.05 5.82 -5.11
CA SER A 133 12.72 6.33 -4.80
C SER A 133 11.76 5.90 -5.90
N GLY A 134 10.73 5.17 -5.51
CA GLY A 134 9.61 4.84 -6.37
C GLY A 134 8.54 5.92 -6.32
N LYS A 135 7.54 5.82 -7.20
CA LYS A 135 6.35 6.66 -7.23
C LYS A 135 5.13 5.84 -6.86
N ILE A 136 4.23 6.42 -6.07
CA ILE A 136 2.93 5.82 -5.81
C ILE A 136 2.12 5.82 -7.12
N GLU A 137 1.55 4.68 -7.49
CA GLU A 137 0.70 4.51 -8.65
C GLU A 137 -0.54 5.42 -8.58
N LYS A 138 -0.97 5.96 -9.73
CA LYS A 138 -2.16 6.83 -9.80
C LYS A 138 -3.39 6.06 -9.31
N GLY A 139 -4.16 6.67 -8.41
CA GLY A 139 -5.37 6.05 -7.85
C GLY A 139 -5.13 5.18 -6.61
N GLY A 140 -3.87 5.01 -6.18
CA GLY A 140 -3.56 4.36 -4.89
C GLY A 140 -4.19 5.09 -3.71
N ASN A 141 -4.66 4.34 -2.72
CA ASN A 141 -5.30 4.86 -1.51
C ASN A 141 -4.69 4.22 -0.25
N LEU A 142 -5.18 4.59 0.94
CA LEU A 142 -4.62 4.11 2.20
C LEU A 142 -4.85 2.61 2.46
N GLU A 143 -5.88 2.01 1.87
CA GLU A 143 -6.14 0.58 2.00
C GLU A 143 -5.25 -0.25 1.10
N LYS A 144 -4.94 0.29 -0.09
CA LYS A 144 -4.09 -0.38 -1.06
C LYS A 144 -3.40 0.62 -1.98
N PHE A 145 -2.08 0.52 -2.10
CA PHE A 145 -1.31 1.29 -3.07
C PHE A 145 -0.06 0.57 -3.52
N THR A 146 0.36 0.83 -4.75
CA THR A 146 1.60 0.28 -5.31
C THR A 146 2.64 1.38 -5.42
N VAL A 147 3.88 1.05 -5.09
CA VAL A 147 5.05 1.88 -5.36
C VAL A 147 5.80 1.29 -6.54
N ASN A 148 5.91 2.06 -7.63
CA ASN A 148 6.66 1.68 -8.83
C ASN A 148 8.04 2.32 -8.79
N PHE A 149 9.08 1.51 -8.83
CA PHE A 149 10.47 1.94 -8.97
C PHE A 149 10.83 2.06 -10.46
N PRO A 150 11.77 2.96 -10.82
CA PRO A 150 12.28 2.99 -12.18
C PRO A 150 13.02 1.68 -12.52
N ASP A 151 12.86 1.22 -13.75
CA ASP A 151 13.40 -0.03 -14.24
C ASP A 151 14.92 -0.15 -13.99
N GLY A 152 15.35 -1.32 -13.55
CA GLY A 152 16.76 -1.63 -13.30
C GLY A 152 17.39 -0.89 -12.11
N THR A 153 16.61 -0.11 -11.34
CA THR A 153 17.15 0.58 -10.16
C THR A 153 17.20 -0.30 -8.92
N GLN A 154 16.37 -1.35 -8.83
CA GLN A 154 16.26 -2.30 -7.71
C GLN A 154 15.99 -3.71 -8.22
N LYS A 155 16.11 -4.70 -7.32
CA LYS A 155 15.64 -6.08 -7.56
C LYS A 155 14.12 -6.15 -7.80
N TYR A 156 13.36 -5.26 -7.15
CA TYR A 156 11.91 -5.22 -7.22
C TYR A 156 11.46 -3.93 -7.89
N ASP A 157 10.70 -4.06 -8.96
CA ASP A 157 10.18 -2.91 -9.70
C ASP A 157 8.91 -2.37 -9.06
N ARG A 158 8.17 -3.23 -8.34
CA ARG A 158 6.93 -2.84 -7.68
C ARG A 158 6.88 -3.36 -6.26
N VAL A 159 6.34 -2.52 -5.38
CA VAL A 159 6.06 -2.87 -3.99
C VAL A 159 4.60 -2.55 -3.70
N LEU A 160 3.81 -3.58 -3.47
CA LEU A 160 2.39 -3.46 -3.13
C LEU A 160 2.25 -3.33 -1.61
N PHE A 161 1.57 -2.29 -1.18
CA PHE A 161 1.11 -2.11 0.19
C PHE A 161 -0.38 -2.43 0.24
N GLN A 162 -0.74 -3.45 1.01
CA GLN A 162 -2.12 -3.78 1.34
C GLN A 162 -2.30 -3.61 2.84
N MET A 163 -3.29 -2.84 3.28
CA MET A 163 -3.59 -2.72 4.71
C MET A 163 -3.88 -4.12 5.26
N ALA A 164 -3.21 -4.48 6.36
CA ALA A 164 -3.34 -5.80 6.96
C ALA A 164 -4.79 -6.06 7.41
N GLN A 165 -5.17 -7.35 7.42
CA GLN A 165 -6.46 -7.81 7.92
C GLN A 165 -6.72 -7.33 9.35
N LYS A 166 -7.99 -7.24 9.75
CA LYS A 166 -8.42 -6.66 11.02
C LYS A 166 -7.68 -7.22 12.23
N ASP A 167 -7.47 -8.52 12.29
CA ASP A 167 -6.78 -9.20 13.40
C ASP A 167 -5.28 -8.89 13.47
N TYR A 168 -4.73 -8.33 12.39
CA TYR A 168 -3.34 -7.90 12.26
C TYR A 168 -3.20 -6.37 12.19
N GLN A 169 -4.24 -5.63 12.56
CA GLN A 169 -4.14 -4.20 12.86
C GLN A 169 -3.90 -3.96 14.34
N TYR A 170 -3.41 -2.77 14.69
CA TYR A 170 -3.37 -2.35 16.09
C TYR A 170 -4.79 -2.31 16.67
N ARG A 171 -4.92 -2.71 17.93
CA ARG A 171 -6.15 -2.57 18.71
C ARG A 171 -6.34 -1.13 19.19
#